data_AF-A0A6C0DDL4-F1
#
_entry.id   AF-A0A6C0DDL4-F1
#
_cell.length_a   1.000
_cell.length_b   1.000
_cell.length_c   1.000
_cell.angle_alpha   90.00
_cell.angle_beta   90.00
_cell.angle_gamma   90.00
#
_symmetry.space_group_name_H-M   'P 1'
#
loop_
_entity.id
_entity.type
_entity.pdbx_description
1 polymer ?
#
loop_
_entity_poly.entity_id
_entity_poly.type
_entity_poly.pdbx_seq_one_letter_code
_entity_poly.pdbx_strand_id
1 'polypeptide(L)'
;MALTPFSRERMRMLKSEKDAELQGIIVEKVVTYIYGYAVNFAEKNSETRYRIDIHTAGCFGSISIKSSSPLKYEHWNTIKPEDIVRNMNEILARLRALFPDCSVEYKKLSFIKGADGKEYDVLTLDDNARPFIDMTRAKTDEYVIIDWS
;
A
#
# COMPACT_ATOMS: atom_id res chain seq x y z
N MET A 1 -19.75 36.26 21.07
CA MET A 1 -20.01 35.57 19.78
C MET A 1 -20.95 34.41 20.05
N ALA A 2 -22.11 34.37 19.40
CA ALA A 2 -23.05 33.26 19.55
C ALA A 2 -22.60 32.08 18.66
N LEU A 3 -22.48 30.89 19.24
CA LEU A 3 -22.14 29.67 18.51
C LEU A 3 -23.37 29.21 17.73
N THR A 4 -23.26 29.15 16.40
CA THR A 4 -24.32 28.63 15.55
C THR A 4 -24.34 27.09 15.66
N PRO A 5 -25.46 26.47 16.06
CA PRO A 5 -25.52 25.02 16.18
C PRO A 5 -25.44 24.34 14.81
N PHE A 6 -24.59 23.32 14.70
CA PHE A 6 -24.52 22.47 13.50
C PHE A 6 -25.67 21.45 13.50
N SER A 7 -26.34 21.30 12.35
CA SER A 7 -27.31 20.21 12.17
C SER A 7 -26.60 18.85 12.07
N ARG A 8 -27.28 17.79 12.52
CA ARG A 8 -26.76 16.41 12.41
C ARG A 8 -26.42 16.04 10.97
N GLU A 9 -27.20 16.51 10.02
CA GLU A 9 -27.01 16.29 8.60
C GLU A 9 -25.76 17.00 8.07
N ARG A 10 -25.54 18.26 8.48
CA ARG A 10 -24.32 18.99 8.15
C ARG A 10 -23.08 18.32 8.71
N MET A 11 -23.14 17.78 9.93
CA MET A 11 -22.04 17.02 10.53
C MET A 11 -21.73 15.74 9.74
N ARG A 12 -22.74 15.06 9.19
CA ARG A 12 -22.55 13.86 8.35
C ARG A 12 -21.89 14.19 7.03
N MET A 13 -22.33 15.25 6.35
CA MET A 13 -21.73 15.69 5.06
C MET A 13 -20.26 16.08 5.23
N LEU A 14 -19.93 16.83 6.28
CA LEU A 14 -18.54 17.22 6.56
C LEU A 14 -17.65 16.02 6.84
N LYS A 15 -18.18 14.98 7.49
CA LYS A 15 -17.44 13.73 7.70
C LYS A 15 -17.16 13.03 6.38
N SER A 16 -18.17 12.87 5.51
CA SER A 16 -17.96 12.20 4.22
C SER A 16 -16.98 12.96 3.31
N GLU A 17 -17.04 14.30 3.30
CA GLU A 17 -16.09 15.13 2.54
C GLU A 17 -14.65 14.94 3.04
N LYS A 18 -14.47 14.96 4.37
CA LYS A 18 -13.18 14.71 5.02
C LYS A 18 -12.63 13.30 4.74
N ASP A 19 -13.51 12.29 4.78
CA ASP A 19 -13.12 10.91 4.53
C ASP A 19 -12.66 10.72 3.06
N ALA A 20 -13.34 11.35 2.10
CA ALA A 20 -12.96 11.32 0.69
C ALA A 20 -11.65 12.08 0.40
N GLU A 21 -11.47 13.27 1.02
CA GLU A 21 -10.21 14.02 0.94
C GLU A 21 -9.04 13.19 1.47
N LEU A 22 -9.24 12.54 2.63
CA LEU A 22 -8.23 11.67 3.24
C LEU A 22 -7.88 10.47 2.34
N GLN A 23 -8.88 9.82 1.75
CA GLN A 23 -8.67 8.74 0.79
C GLN A 23 -7.79 9.20 -0.38
N GLY A 24 -8.10 10.36 -0.98
CA GLY A 24 -7.31 10.92 -2.07
C GLY A 24 -5.85 11.15 -1.69
N ILE A 25 -5.59 11.71 -0.51
CA ILE A 25 -4.23 11.96 -0.03
C ILE A 25 -3.48 10.64 0.24
N ILE A 26 -4.15 9.63 0.81
CA ILE A 26 -3.55 8.30 1.03
C ILE A 26 -3.14 7.69 -0.30
N VAL A 27 -4.06 7.66 -1.27
CA VAL A 27 -3.81 7.09 -2.61
C VAL A 27 -2.62 7.78 -3.27
N GLU A 28 -2.61 9.11 -3.29
CA GLU A 28 -1.55 9.90 -3.91
C GLU A 28 -0.18 9.62 -3.28
N LYS A 29 -0.10 9.59 -1.94
CA LYS A 29 1.14 9.30 -1.23
C LYS A 29 1.65 7.89 -1.51
N VAL A 30 0.78 6.89 -1.44
CA VAL A 30 1.16 5.49 -1.67
C VAL A 30 1.63 5.29 -3.12
N VAL A 31 0.90 5.82 -4.09
CA VAL A 31 1.27 5.73 -5.51
C VAL A 31 2.61 6.40 -5.78
N THR A 32 2.82 7.61 -5.26
CA THR A 32 4.09 8.35 -5.42
C THR A 32 5.26 7.58 -4.83
N TYR A 33 5.07 6.99 -3.64
CA TYR A 33 6.09 6.17 -2.99
C TYR A 33 6.43 4.94 -3.84
N ILE A 34 5.43 4.14 -4.24
CA ILE A 34 5.65 2.92 -5.03
C ILE A 34 6.33 3.27 -6.35
N TYR A 35 5.86 4.30 -7.05
CA TYR A 35 6.46 4.77 -8.31
C TYR A 35 7.94 5.11 -8.12
N GLY A 36 8.27 5.96 -7.14
CA GLY A 36 9.64 6.42 -6.91
C GLY A 36 10.60 5.26 -6.60
N TYR A 37 10.16 4.30 -5.78
CA TYR A 37 10.98 3.12 -5.48
C TYR A 37 11.09 2.16 -6.66
N ALA A 38 10.03 1.93 -7.42
CA ALA A 38 10.05 1.06 -8.59
C ALA A 38 11.02 1.58 -9.67
N VAL A 39 10.96 2.87 -9.98
CA VAL A 39 11.88 3.51 -10.95
C VAL A 39 13.33 3.45 -10.46
N ASN A 40 13.59 3.85 -9.21
CA ASN A 40 14.92 3.78 -8.62
C ASN A 40 15.46 2.34 -8.58
N PHE A 41 14.60 1.34 -8.36
CA PHE A 41 14.97 -0.06 -8.41
C PHE A 41 15.35 -0.50 -9.82
N ALA A 42 14.54 -0.14 -10.83
CA ALA A 42 14.81 -0.45 -12.24
C ALA A 42 16.08 0.23 -12.78
N GLU A 43 16.40 1.44 -12.32
CA GLU A 43 17.64 2.14 -12.69
C GLU A 43 18.91 1.47 -12.13
N LYS A 44 18.79 0.82 -10.97
CA LYS A 44 19.95 0.28 -10.23
C LYS A 44 20.15 -1.21 -10.38
N ASN A 45 19.12 -1.96 -10.76
CA ASN A 45 19.15 -3.41 -10.83
C ASN A 45 18.77 -3.88 -12.23
N SER A 46 19.32 -5.02 -12.63
CA SER A 46 18.96 -5.70 -13.88
C SER A 46 17.71 -6.57 -13.76
N GLU A 47 17.09 -6.63 -12.57
CA GLU A 47 15.85 -7.36 -12.36
C GLU A 47 14.70 -6.66 -13.09
N THR A 48 13.76 -7.44 -13.63
CA THR A 48 12.63 -6.93 -14.40
C THR A 48 11.33 -6.83 -13.60
N ARG A 49 11.40 -7.09 -12.29
CA ARG A 49 10.23 -7.15 -11.42
C ARG A 49 10.52 -6.49 -10.08
N TYR A 50 9.77 -5.45 -9.76
CA TYR A 50 9.74 -4.81 -8.44
C TYR A 50 8.60 -5.37 -7.59
N ARG A 51 8.86 -5.56 -6.30
CA ARG A 51 7.87 -6.03 -5.32
C ARG A 51 7.97 -5.19 -4.04
N ILE A 52 6.82 -4.77 -3.53
CA ILE A 52 6.71 -4.08 -2.24
C ILE A 52 5.64 -4.72 -1.37
N ASP A 53 6.00 -5.06 -0.14
CA ASP A 53 5.08 -5.52 0.91
C ASP A 53 4.32 -4.33 1.51
N ILE A 54 2.98 -4.41 1.51
CA ILE A 54 2.12 -3.34 2.04
C ILE A 54 2.10 -3.30 3.57
N HIS A 55 2.50 -4.39 4.23
CA HIS A 55 2.53 -4.52 5.69
C HIS A 55 3.89 -4.13 6.29
N THR A 56 4.88 -3.81 5.45
CA THR A 56 6.16 -3.29 5.94
C THR A 56 5.92 -1.95 6.63
N ALA A 57 5.86 -2.01 7.95
CA ALA A 57 5.49 -0.92 8.82
C ALA A 57 6.38 0.30 8.57
N GLY A 58 5.76 1.46 8.34
CA GLY A 58 6.45 2.75 8.24
C GLY A 58 6.96 3.13 6.84
N CYS A 59 6.83 2.28 5.81
CA CYS A 59 7.27 2.63 4.45
C CYS A 59 6.61 3.90 3.91
N PHE A 60 5.30 4.05 4.09
CA PHE A 60 4.53 5.14 3.45
C PHE A 60 4.42 6.42 4.30
N GLY A 61 5.06 6.44 5.48
CA GLY A 61 5.15 7.60 6.37
C GLY A 61 3.83 8.05 6.99
N SER A 62 3.83 9.28 7.52
CA SER A 62 2.65 9.93 8.11
C SER A 62 2.04 10.96 7.16
N ILE A 63 0.73 11.15 7.26
CA ILE A 63 -0.02 12.19 6.57
C ILE A 63 -0.36 13.30 7.56
N SER A 64 -0.07 14.55 7.19
CA SER A 64 -0.62 15.70 7.89
C SER A 64 -1.98 16.03 7.28
N ILE A 65 -3.04 15.92 8.08
CA ILE A 65 -4.37 16.34 7.67
C ILE A 65 -4.59 17.75 8.21
N LYS A 66 -4.74 18.73 7.31
CA LYS A 66 -5.07 20.10 7.71
C LYS A 66 -6.47 20.12 8.33
N SER A 67 -6.56 20.47 9.60
CA SER A 67 -7.85 20.66 10.27
C SER A 67 -8.49 21.96 9.77
N SER A 68 -9.76 21.88 9.38
CA SER A 68 -10.60 23.05 9.08
C SER A 68 -11.16 23.70 10.35
N SER A 69 -10.81 23.16 11.53
CA SER A 69 -11.14 23.78 12.82
C SER A 69 -10.35 25.08 13.03
N PRO A 70 -10.97 26.13 13.60
CA PRO A 70 -10.25 27.33 14.03
C PRO A 70 -9.21 27.03 15.13
N LEU A 71 -9.33 25.88 15.80
CA LEU A 71 -8.29 25.33 16.65
C LEU A 71 -7.30 24.57 15.75
N LYS A 72 -6.20 25.23 15.38
CA LYS A 72 -5.13 24.73 14.49
C LYS A 72 -4.38 23.54 15.11
N TYR A 73 -5.01 22.39 15.20
CA TYR A 73 -4.33 21.13 15.51
C TYR A 73 -4.06 20.40 14.20
N GLU A 74 -2.78 20.31 13.81
CA GLU A 74 -2.34 19.33 12.82
C GLU A 74 -2.36 17.96 13.49
N HIS A 75 -3.15 17.04 12.94
CA HIS A 75 -3.12 15.66 13.39
C HIS A 75 -2.31 14.84 12.37
N TRP A 76 -1.26 14.21 12.86
CA TRP A 76 -0.44 13.30 12.08
C TRP A 76 -1.10 11.91 12.14
N ASN A 77 -1.64 11.46 11.01
CA ASN A 77 -2.13 10.11 10.87
C ASN A 77 -1.09 9.27 10.14
N THR A 78 -0.59 8.22 10.79
CA THR A 78 0.22 7.21 10.12
C THR A 78 -0.65 6.41 9.16
N ILE A 79 -0.19 6.23 7.92
CA ILE A 79 -0.89 5.36 6.95
C ILE A 79 -0.80 3.94 7.47
N LYS A 80 -1.95 3.31 7.72
CA LYS A 80 -1.99 1.92 8.15
C LYS A 80 -2.15 1.00 6.94
N PRO A 81 -1.70 -0.26 7.02
CA PRO A 81 -1.90 -1.22 5.93
C PRO A 81 -3.36 -1.38 5.52
N GLU A 82 -4.30 -1.29 6.48
CA GLU A 82 -5.74 -1.40 6.17
C GLU A 82 -6.25 -0.24 5.30
N ASP A 83 -5.67 0.95 5.47
CA ASP A 83 -5.99 2.11 4.63
C ASP A 83 -5.49 1.91 3.20
N ILE A 84 -4.35 1.22 3.02
CA ILE A 84 -3.81 0.87 1.70
C ILE A 84 -4.69 -0.16 1.03
N VAL A 85 -5.02 -1.25 1.73
CA VAL A 85 -5.88 -2.34 1.20
C VAL A 85 -7.25 -1.80 0.78
N ARG A 86 -7.87 -0.95 1.62
CA ARG A 86 -9.18 -0.34 1.30
C ARG A 86 -9.16 0.48 0.01
N ASN A 87 -8.04 1.11 -0.31
CA ASN A 87 -7.87 1.94 -1.50
C ASN A 87 -7.10 1.24 -2.64
N MET A 88 -6.86 -0.07 -2.53
CA MET A 88 -5.97 -0.80 -3.44
C MET A 88 -6.39 -0.69 -4.91
N ASN A 89 -7.69 -0.77 -5.20
CA ASN A 89 -8.18 -0.67 -6.58
C ASN A 89 -7.81 0.67 -7.23
N GLU A 90 -7.93 1.78 -6.50
CA GLU A 90 -7.57 3.10 -7.01
C GLU A 90 -6.05 3.26 -7.15
N ILE A 91 -5.30 2.74 -6.17
CA ILE A 91 -3.83 2.71 -6.22
C ILE A 91 -3.34 1.96 -7.46
N LEU A 92 -3.87 0.75 -7.70
CA LEU A 92 -3.53 -0.05 -8.87
C LEU A 92 -3.93 0.65 -10.17
N ALA A 93 -5.10 1.28 -10.23
CA ALA A 93 -5.52 2.03 -11.41
C ALA A 93 -4.55 3.17 -11.76
N ARG A 94 -4.11 3.94 -10.75
CA ARG A 94 -3.14 5.02 -10.95
C ARG A 94 -1.76 4.50 -11.31
N LEU A 95 -1.30 3.41 -10.68
CA LEU A 95 -0.01 2.79 -11.02
C LEU A 95 -0.01 2.25 -12.46
N ARG A 96 -1.10 1.61 -12.91
CA ARG A 96 -1.25 1.16 -14.31
C ARG A 96 -1.22 2.31 -15.30
N ALA A 97 -1.76 3.47 -14.93
CA ALA A 97 -1.67 4.66 -15.77
C ALA A 97 -0.22 5.21 -15.85
N LEU A 98 0.58 5.05 -14.79
CA LEU A 98 1.98 5.46 -14.76
C LEU A 98 2.92 4.45 -15.44
N PHE A 99 2.54 3.17 -15.46
CA PHE A 99 3.30 2.07 -16.05
C PHE A 99 2.45 1.32 -17.10
N PRO A 100 2.13 1.96 -18.24
CA PRO A 100 1.17 1.42 -19.21
C PRO A 100 1.62 0.12 -19.87
N ASP A 101 2.94 -0.06 -20.03
CA ASP A 101 3.54 -1.24 -20.67
C ASP A 101 3.99 -2.30 -19.65
N CYS A 102 3.74 -2.08 -18.36
CA CYS A 102 4.11 -3.02 -17.31
C CYS A 102 2.89 -3.77 -16.77
N SER A 103 3.10 -4.99 -16.27
CA SER A 103 2.08 -5.67 -15.47
C SER A 103 2.10 -5.15 -14.05
N VAL A 104 0.98 -4.59 -13.60
CA VAL A 104 0.81 -4.09 -12.22
C VAL A 104 -0.30 -4.85 -11.51
N GLU A 105 0.08 -5.61 -10.50
CA GLU A 105 -0.78 -6.56 -9.81
C GLU A 105 -0.66 -6.45 -8.29
N TYR A 106 -1.77 -6.77 -7.62
CA TYR A 106 -1.80 -6.98 -6.18
C TYR A 106 -1.96 -8.47 -5.90
N LYS A 107 -1.02 -9.06 -5.16
CA LYS A 107 -1.03 -10.49 -4.84
C LYS A 107 -0.82 -10.73 -3.36
N LYS A 108 -1.57 -11.69 -2.82
CA LYS A 108 -1.25 -12.31 -1.53
C LYS A 108 -0.30 -13.45 -1.84
N LEU A 109 0.92 -13.37 -1.32
CA LEU A 109 1.95 -14.37 -1.55
C LEU A 109 2.34 -14.98 -0.21
N SER A 110 2.34 -16.30 -0.16
CA SER A 110 2.79 -17.04 1.00
C SER A 110 4.25 -17.38 0.78
N PHE A 111 5.15 -16.63 1.40
CA PHE A 111 6.58 -16.90 1.28
C PHE A 111 7.06 -17.79 2.42
N ILE A 112 7.93 -18.74 2.08
CA ILE A 112 8.78 -19.42 3.06
C ILE A 112 10.23 -19.19 2.69
N LYS A 113 11.05 -18.93 3.71
CA LYS A 113 12.50 -18.88 3.57
C LYS A 113 13.05 -20.30 3.57
N GLY A 114 13.62 -20.73 2.46
CA GLY A 114 14.32 -22.00 2.33
C GLY A 114 15.60 -22.03 3.16
N ALA A 115 16.18 -23.23 3.31
CA ALA A 115 17.45 -23.43 4.03
C ALA A 115 18.63 -22.69 3.37
N ASP A 116 18.51 -22.39 2.08
CA ASP A 116 19.43 -21.57 1.29
C ASP A 116 19.27 -20.06 1.52
N GLY A 117 18.31 -19.66 2.36
CA GLY A 117 17.99 -18.26 2.65
C GLY A 117 17.16 -17.56 1.58
N LYS A 118 16.76 -18.24 0.50
CA LYS A 118 15.89 -17.67 -0.54
C LYS A 118 14.43 -17.79 -0.14
N GLU A 119 13.62 -16.85 -0.59
CA GLU A 119 12.17 -16.86 -0.36
C GLU A 119 11.45 -17.51 -1.55
N TYR A 120 10.60 -18.48 -1.24
CA TYR A 120 9.83 -19.22 -2.22
C TYR A 120 8.34 -19.04 -1.98
N ASP A 121 7.58 -18.78 -3.04
CA ASP A 121 6.13 -18.74 -2.97
C ASP A 121 5.57 -20.17 -2.89
N VAL A 122 4.96 -20.49 -1.75
CA VAL A 122 4.39 -21.81 -1.42
C VAL A 122 3.37 -22.27 -2.44
N LEU A 123 2.62 -21.34 -3.05
CA LEU A 123 1.57 -21.67 -4.02
C LEU A 123 2.13 -22.16 -5.35
N THR A 124 3.38 -21.80 -5.65
CA THR A 124 4.08 -22.17 -6.90
C THR A 124 5.16 -23.22 -6.68
N LEU A 125 5.37 -23.62 -5.43
CA LEU A 125 6.43 -24.52 -5.04
C LEU A 125 6.14 -25.95 -5.50
N ASP A 126 7.08 -26.55 -6.22
CA ASP A 126 7.01 -27.94 -6.68
C ASP A 126 6.84 -28.90 -5.49
N ASP A 127 6.00 -29.93 -5.65
CA ASP A 127 5.73 -30.95 -4.64
C ASP A 127 7.01 -31.64 -4.18
N ASN A 128 8.01 -31.73 -5.06
CA ASN A 128 9.32 -32.31 -4.75
C ASN A 128 10.17 -31.45 -3.80
N ALA A 129 9.92 -30.15 -3.71
CA ALA A 129 10.66 -29.23 -2.84
C ALA A 129 10.04 -29.10 -1.44
N ARG A 130 8.77 -29.50 -1.28
CA ARG A 130 8.01 -29.44 -0.02
C ARG A 130 8.67 -30.14 1.18
N PRO A 131 9.34 -31.29 1.05
CA PRO A 131 9.97 -31.97 2.20
C PRO A 131 11.14 -31.20 2.82
N PHE A 132 11.75 -30.28 2.07
CA PHE A 132 12.95 -29.55 2.48
C PHE A 132 12.64 -28.17 3.07
N ILE A 133 11.35 -27.83 3.19
CA ILE A 133 10.88 -26.50 3.56
C ILE A 133 9.95 -26.62 4.76
N ASP A 134 10.24 -25.83 5.81
CA ASP A 134 9.42 -25.76 7.02
C ASP A 134 8.16 -24.93 6.76
N MET A 135 7.08 -25.60 6.33
CA MET A 135 5.78 -24.98 6.06
C MET A 135 5.15 -24.28 7.27
N THR A 136 5.57 -24.60 8.49
CA THR A 136 5.04 -23.94 9.70
C THR A 136 5.48 -22.48 9.82
N ARG A 137 6.48 -22.06 9.03
CA ARG A 137 7.01 -20.69 8.99
C ARG A 137 6.48 -19.87 7.81
N ALA A 138 5.55 -20.41 7.03
CA ALA A 138 4.96 -19.69 5.91
C ALA A 138 4.25 -18.43 6.41
N LYS A 139 4.71 -17.26 5.95
CA LYS A 139 4.05 -15.99 6.20
C LYS A 139 3.35 -15.57 4.92
N THR A 140 2.05 -15.30 5.04
CA THR A 140 1.27 -14.74 3.93
C THR A 140 1.33 -13.24 4.05
N ASP A 141 2.01 -12.63 3.10
CA ASP A 141 2.17 -11.18 2.99
C ASP A 141 1.50 -10.69 1.71
N GLU A 142 1.19 -9.39 1.69
CA GLU A 142 0.42 -8.77 0.63
C GLU A 142 1.32 -7.80 -0.15
N TYR A 143 1.43 -8.01 -1.45
CA TYR A 143 2.40 -7.30 -2.29
C TYR A 143 1.74 -6.57 -3.43
N VAL A 144 2.27 -5.38 -3.73
CA VAL A 144 2.13 -4.76 -5.04
C VAL A 144 3.35 -5.15 -5.87
N ILE A 145 3.11 -5.62 -7.09
CA ILE A 145 4.12 -6.12 -8.01
C ILE A 145 4.04 -5.30 -9.29
N ILE A 146 5.18 -4.82 -9.75
CA ILE A 146 5.34 -4.15 -11.04
C ILE A 146 6.37 -4.95 -11.84
N ASP A 147 5.95 -5.50 -12.97
CA ASP A 147 6.77 -6.33 -13.84
C ASP A 147 6.90 -5.69 -15.22
N TRP A 148 8.13 -5.46 -15.66
CA TRP A 148 8.49 -4.87 -16.96
C TRP A 148 9.37 -5.81 -17.80
N SER A 149 9.29 -7.13 -17.57
CA SER A 149 9.89 -8.13 -18.45
C SER A 149 9.27 -8.19 -19.84
#